data_AF-A0A4Y8SJW8-F1
#
_entry.id   AF-A0A4Y8SJW8-F1
#
_cell.length_a   1.000
_cell.length_b   1.000
_cell.length_c   1.000
_cell.angle_alpha   90.00
_cell.angle_beta   90.00
_cell.angle_gamma   90.00
#
_symmetry.space_group_name_H-M   'P 1'
#
loop_
_entity.id
_entity.type
_entity.pdbx_description
1 polymer ?
#
loop_
_entity_poly.entity_id
_entity_poly.type
_entity_poly.pdbx_seq_one_letter_code
_entity_poly.pdbx_strand_id
1 'polypeptide(L)'
;MTTLIVKVDDDRAESLKKILHEIPYVHEVETEDVVLQFKEPSSTYEKIKKIQEEIGDQDFFDDIKDPSAWQRQIRKEWDRDF
;
A
#
# COMPACT_ATOMS: atom_id res chain seq x y z
N MET A 1 -14.71 -29.88 -15.79
CA MET A 1 -14.91 -28.55 -15.19
C MET A 1 -13.73 -27.70 -15.59
N THR A 2 -13.99 -26.49 -16.08
CA THR A 2 -12.95 -25.58 -16.56
C THR A 2 -13.10 -24.29 -15.77
N THR A 3 -12.05 -23.90 -15.07
CA THR A 3 -12.01 -22.66 -14.28
C THR A 3 -11.26 -21.60 -15.07
N LEU A 4 -11.88 -20.44 -15.25
CA LEU A 4 -11.30 -19.30 -15.95
C LEU A 4 -11.00 -18.21 -14.93
N ILE A 5 -9.73 -17.78 -14.86
CA ILE A 5 -9.30 -16.66 -14.02
C ILE A 5 -9.21 -15.44 -14.93
N VAL A 6 -10.09 -14.46 -14.69
CA VAL A 6 -10.12 -13.22 -15.47
C VAL A 6 -9.68 -12.07 -14.57
N LYS A 7 -8.63 -11.35 -14.98
CA LYS A 7 -8.15 -10.14 -14.30
C LYS A 7 -8.63 -8.92 -15.07
N VAL A 8 -9.25 -7.99 -14.37
CA VAL A 8 -9.79 -6.75 -14.96
C VAL A 8 -9.50 -5.61 -13.99
N ASP A 9 -9.33 -4.41 -14.54
CA ASP A 9 -9.24 -3.18 -13.76
C ASP A 9 -10.56 -2.91 -13.01
N ASP A 10 -10.41 -2.35 -11.79
CA ASP A 10 -11.43 -2.25 -10.73
C ASP A 10 -12.75 -1.63 -11.19
N ASP A 11 -12.68 -0.64 -12.09
CA ASP A 11 -13.84 0.10 -12.62
C ASP A 11 -14.81 -0.77 -13.45
N ARG A 12 -14.36 -1.92 -13.94
CA ARG A 12 -15.16 -2.82 -14.80
C ARG A 12 -15.50 -4.15 -14.14
N ALA A 13 -14.99 -4.42 -12.94
CA ALA A 13 -15.21 -5.67 -12.22
C ALA A 13 -16.71 -5.92 -11.94
N GLU A 14 -17.45 -4.90 -11.48
CA GLU A 14 -18.89 -5.03 -11.22
C GLU A 14 -19.71 -5.32 -12.48
N SER A 15 -19.37 -4.66 -13.59
CA SER A 15 -20.05 -4.85 -14.86
C SER A 15 -19.80 -6.24 -15.42
N LEU A 16 -18.55 -6.72 -15.32
CA LEU A 16 -18.21 -8.08 -15.75
C LEU A 16 -18.88 -9.14 -14.88
N LYS A 17 -18.96 -8.92 -13.56
CA LYS A 17 -19.65 -9.84 -12.64
C LYS A 17 -21.10 -10.05 -13.04
N LYS A 18 -21.83 -8.99 -13.40
CA LYS A 18 -23.23 -9.07 -13.85
C LYS A 18 -23.34 -9.90 -15.14
N ILE A 19 -22.48 -9.63 -16.13
CA ILE A 19 -22.46 -10.37 -17.40
C ILE A 19 -22.17 -11.86 -17.17
N LEU A 20 -21.21 -12.18 -16.30
CA LEU A 20 -20.84 -13.58 -16.01
C LEU A 20 -21.95 -14.36 -15.30
N HIS A 21 -22.77 -13.70 -14.47
CA HIS A 21 -23.93 -14.34 -13.81
C HIS A 21 -25.10 -14.60 -14.76
N GLU A 22 -25.22 -13.85 -15.86
CA GLU A 22 -26.27 -14.06 -16.86
C GLU A 22 -26.00 -15.27 -17.76
N ILE A 23 -24.80 -15.83 -17.71
CA ILE A 23 -24.39 -16.94 -18.55
C ILE A 23 -24.83 -18.28 -17.91
N PRO A 24 -25.70 -19.07 -18.56
CA PRO A 24 -26.34 -20.23 -17.95
C PRO A 24 -25.41 -21.41 -17.63
N TYR A 25 -24.17 -21.40 -18.14
CA TYR A 25 -23.15 -22.42 -17.89
C TYR A 25 -22.09 -21.99 -16.87
N VAL A 26 -22.20 -20.78 -16.31
CA VAL A 26 -21.35 -20.33 -15.21
C VAL A 26 -21.98 -20.79 -13.89
N HIS A 27 -21.28 -21.67 -13.19
CA HIS A 27 -21.76 -22.25 -11.93
C HIS A 27 -21.58 -21.31 -10.74
N GLU A 28 -20.44 -20.61 -10.71
CA GLU A 28 -20.05 -19.74 -9.60
C GLU A 28 -19.07 -18.67 -10.10
N VAL A 29 -19.20 -17.44 -9.59
CA VAL A 29 -18.30 -16.32 -9.88
C VAL A 29 -17.78 -15.81 -8.55
N GLU A 30 -16.58 -16.24 -8.20
CA GLU A 30 -15.85 -15.72 -7.05
C GLU A 30 -15.14 -14.43 -7.45
N THR A 31 -15.45 -13.34 -6.75
CA THR A 31 -14.62 -12.14 -6.79
C THR A 31 -13.63 -12.25 -5.65
N GLU A 32 -12.34 -12.39 -5.97
CA GLU A 32 -11.29 -11.94 -5.06
C GLU A 32 -11.40 -10.41 -5.02
N ASP A 33 -12.36 -9.93 -4.23
CA ASP A 33 -12.23 -8.59 -3.67
C ASP A 33 -10.91 -8.68 -2.92
N VAL A 34 -9.86 -8.11 -3.49
CA VAL A 34 -8.66 -7.80 -2.73
C VAL A 34 -9.15 -6.78 -1.74
N VAL A 35 -9.69 -7.28 -0.62
CA VAL A 35 -9.93 -6.53 0.58
C VAL A 35 -8.53 -6.21 1.06
N LEU A 36 -7.91 -5.23 0.40
CA LEU A 36 -6.96 -4.33 1.00
C LEU A 36 -7.76 -3.67 2.12
N GLN A 37 -7.83 -4.38 3.23
CA GLN A 37 -8.32 -3.94 4.52
C GLN A 37 -7.33 -2.90 5.07
N PHE A 38 -6.94 -1.93 4.24
CA PHE A 38 -6.43 -0.66 4.68
C PHE A 38 -7.63 0.10 5.25
N LYS A 39 -8.06 -0.30 6.44
CA LYS A 39 -8.76 0.62 7.33
C LYS A 39 -7.83 1.82 7.45
N GLU A 40 -8.16 2.91 6.78
CA GLU A 40 -7.49 4.17 7.03
C GLU A 40 -7.59 4.44 8.53
N PRO A 41 -6.46 4.63 9.23
CA PRO A 41 -6.52 4.76 10.67
C PRO A 41 -7.33 6.01 11.01
N SER A 42 -8.40 5.81 11.76
CA SER A 42 -9.46 6.80 12.02
C SER A 42 -8.97 7.97 12.87
N SER A 43 -7.79 7.82 13.48
CA SER A 43 -7.14 8.78 14.36
C SER A 43 -5.67 8.92 14.00
N THR A 44 -5.15 10.15 14.10
CA THR A 44 -3.71 10.46 13.96
C THR A 44 -2.83 9.55 14.81
N TYR A 45 -3.33 9.15 15.98
CA TYR A 45 -2.63 8.23 16.88
C TYR A 45 -2.42 6.85 16.25
N GLU A 46 -3.44 6.30 15.61
CA GLU A 46 -3.35 4.99 14.96
C GLU A 46 -2.41 5.02 13.74
N LYS A 47 -2.35 6.16 13.02
CA LYS A 47 -1.37 6.37 11.94
C LYS A 47 0.06 6.34 12.48
N ILE A 48 0.33 7.09 13.55
CA ILE A 48 1.64 7.12 14.19
C ILE A 48 2.03 5.74 14.73
N LYS A 49 1.09 5.02 15.36
CA LYS A 49 1.32 3.66 15.87
C LYS A 49 1.68 2.69 14.74
N LYS A 50 0.98 2.74 13.61
CA LYS A 50 1.28 1.90 12.45
C LYS A 50 2.65 2.20 11.85
N ILE A 51 3.01 3.48 11.72
CA ILE A 51 4.34 3.90 11.28
C ILE A 51 5.41 3.39 12.24
N GLN A 52 5.18 3.50 13.55
CA GLN A 52 6.11 2.99 14.57
C GLN A 52 6.24 1.46 14.51
N GLU A 53 5.15 0.73 14.27
CA GLU A 53 5.16 -0.73 14.11
C GLU A 53 5.86 -1.18 12.81
N GLU A 54 5.69 -0.45 11.71
CA GLU A 54 6.38 -0.72 10.42
C GLU A 54 7.89 -0.45 10.50
N ILE A 55 8.29 0.61 11.22
CA ILE A 55 9.69 0.97 11.48
C ILE A 55 10.33 0.00 12.48
N GLY A 56 9.57 -0.50 13.46
CA GLY A 56 10.04 -1.49 14.44
C GLY A 56 11.30 -1.04 15.17
N ASP A 57 12.23 -1.98 15.37
CA ASP A 57 13.57 -1.76 15.93
C ASP A 57 14.63 -1.53 14.84
N GLN A 58 14.25 -1.04 13.65
CA GLN A 58 15.25 -0.74 12.63
C GLN A 58 16.12 0.44 13.07
N ASP A 59 17.44 0.23 13.02
CA ASP A 59 18.43 1.24 13.34
C ASP A 59 18.63 2.19 12.14
N PHE A 60 17.83 3.28 12.10
CA PHE A 60 17.83 4.22 10.98
C PHE A 60 19.03 5.17 10.91
N PHE A 61 19.95 5.12 11.87
CA PHE A 61 21.02 6.12 12.01
C PHE A 61 22.38 5.53 12.36
N ASP A 62 22.56 4.21 12.25
CA ASP A 62 23.83 3.54 12.57
C ASP A 62 24.98 3.98 11.66
N ASP A 63 24.67 4.36 10.42
CA ASP A 63 25.66 4.87 9.46
C ASP A 63 26.12 6.29 9.78
N ILE A 64 25.44 7.00 10.69
CA ILE A 64 25.79 8.37 11.10
C ILE A 64 26.80 8.32 12.24
N LYS A 65 28.08 8.26 11.86
CA LYS A 65 29.21 8.28 12.82
C LYS A 65 29.36 9.60 13.58
N ASP A 66 29.01 10.72 12.95
CA ASP A 66 29.04 12.05 13.57
C ASP A 66 27.75 12.82 13.22
N PRO A 67 26.77 12.84 14.15
CA PRO A 67 25.50 13.53 13.96
C PRO A 67 25.67 15.02 13.66
N SER A 68 26.67 15.67 14.27
CA SER A 68 26.90 17.11 14.09
C SER A 68 27.43 17.43 12.70
N ALA A 69 28.33 16.59 12.18
CA ALA A 69 28.85 16.73 10.82
C ALA A 69 27.77 16.42 9.77
N TRP A 70 26.98 15.36 9.98
CA TRP A 70 25.87 14.99 9.10
C TRP A 70 24.82 16.10 9.01
N GLN A 71 24.40 16.68 10.14
CA GLN A 71 23.48 17.82 10.16
C GLN A 71 24.03 19.05 9.42
N ARG A 72 25.33 19.32 9.55
CA ARG A 72 25.99 20.43 8.81
C ARG A 72 26.05 20.17 7.30
N GLN A 73 26.27 18.92 6.88
CA GLN A 73 26.24 18.53 5.47
C GLN A 73 24.85 18.74 4.89
N ILE A 74 23.81 18.25 5.56
CA ILE A 74 22.41 18.48 5.14
C ILE A 74 22.17 19.98 5.01
N ARG A 75 22.48 20.78 6.03
CA ARG A 75 22.25 22.24 5.99
C ARG A 75 22.97 22.92 4.81
N LYS A 76 24.19 22.51 4.50
CA LYS A 76 24.93 23.02 3.33
C LYS A 76 24.29 22.64 1.98
N GLU A 77 23.59 21.52 1.89
CA GLU A 77 22.85 21.13 0.69
C GLU A 77 21.67 22.07 0.44
N TRP A 78 20.99 22.52 1.51
CA TRP A 78 19.92 23.52 1.41
C TRP A 78 20.42 24.93 1.07
N ASP A 79 21.63 25.28 1.50
CA ASP A 79 22.25 26.59 1.22
C ASP A 79 22.86 26.69 -0.20
N ARG A 80 22.90 25.60 -0.99
CA ARG A 80 23.49 25.62 -2.36
C ARG A 80 22.56 26.13 -3.46
N ASP A 81 21.26 26.27 -3.17
CA ASP A 81 20.24 26.65 -4.15
C ASP A 81 19.73 28.11 -3.98
N PHE A 82 20.51 28.98 -3.31
CA PHE A 82 20.27 30.43 -3.24
C PHE A 82 21.41 31.26 -3.84
#